data_AF-A0AA88YPD5-F1
#
_entry.id   AF-A0AA88YPD5-F1
#
_cell.length_a   1.000
_cell.length_b   1.000
_cell.length_c   1.000
_cell.angle_alpha   90.00
_cell.angle_beta   90.00
_cell.angle_gamma   90.00
#
_symmetry.space_group_name_H-M   'P 1'
#
loop_
_entity.id
_entity.type
_entity.pdbx_description
1 polymer ?
#
loop_
_entity_poly.entity_id
_entity_poly.type
_entity_poly.pdbx_seq_one_letter_code
_entity_poly.pdbx_strand_id
1 'polypeptide(L)'
;MSGKIFKTLTVKPLAGNFFTSSPRQRHKCDTNELKKILMIISTALTIEHQIEHRRTPSKKGISQSALPYRRSVPTWLKLTSEDVQEQIMKLAKKGLTPSQIGVILRDSHGVAQVRFVTGNKILRILKGKGMAPDLPEDLYHLIKKAVNIRKHLERNRKDKDSKFRLILVESRIHRLARYYKTKRILAPNWKYESSTAAAMVQ
;
A
#
# COMPACT_ATOMS: atom_id res chain seq x y z
N MET A 1 21.91 72.80 25.36
CA MET A 1 22.62 72.88 26.66
C MET A 1 22.17 71.71 27.53
N SER A 2 23.12 71.06 28.20
CA SER A 2 23.02 69.91 29.13
C SER A 2 22.53 68.59 28.52
N GLY A 3 23.27 67.47 28.52
CA GLY A 3 24.23 67.00 29.52
C GLY A 3 23.52 66.00 30.45
N LYS A 4 23.44 64.71 30.09
CA LYS A 4 24.29 63.59 30.56
C LYS A 4 24.09 63.21 32.05
N ILE A 5 23.76 61.93 32.29
CA ILE A 5 24.41 60.97 33.25
C ILE A 5 23.44 60.12 34.10
N PHE A 6 23.51 58.81 33.81
CA PHE A 6 23.51 57.61 34.66
C PHE A 6 22.79 57.58 36.02
N LYS A 7 22.04 56.50 36.24
CA LYS A 7 22.09 55.62 37.43
C LYS A 7 21.63 54.20 37.01
N THR A 8 22.56 53.29 36.73
CA THR A 8 23.21 52.30 37.63
C THR A 8 22.61 50.91 37.47
N LEU A 9 23.40 50.05 36.83
CA LEU A 9 23.36 48.60 36.85
C LEU A 9 23.44 48.07 38.29
N THR A 10 22.61 47.09 38.63
CA THR A 10 22.94 46.07 39.63
C THR A 10 22.78 44.71 38.98
N VAL A 11 23.92 44.17 38.58
CA VAL A 11 24.12 42.79 38.14
C VAL A 11 24.06 41.90 39.39
N LYS A 12 23.12 40.94 39.44
CA LYS A 12 23.19 39.82 40.39
C LYS A 12 23.94 38.66 39.73
N PRO A 13 25.06 38.18 40.29
CA PRO A 13 25.70 36.95 39.86
C PRO A 13 25.06 35.77 40.60
N LEU A 14 24.63 34.74 39.88
CA LEU A 14 24.47 33.43 40.48
C LEU A 14 25.32 32.44 39.69
N ALA A 15 26.20 31.83 40.47
CA ALA A 15 27.25 30.93 40.07
C ALA A 15 26.71 29.74 39.27
N GLY A 16 27.53 29.27 38.34
CA GLY A 16 27.23 28.09 37.55
C GLY A 16 27.11 26.83 38.40
N ASN A 17 26.44 25.84 37.82
CA ASN A 17 26.72 24.45 38.07
C ASN A 17 26.62 23.70 36.74
N PHE A 18 27.81 23.36 36.24
CA PHE A 18 28.18 22.13 35.56
C PHE A 18 27.04 21.25 35.05
N PHE A 19 27.05 21.10 33.72
CA PHE A 19 26.71 19.89 32.98
C PHE A 19 26.90 18.62 33.83
N THR A 20 25.81 18.02 34.30
CA THR A 20 25.78 16.58 34.60
C THR A 20 25.02 15.91 33.47
N SER A 21 25.76 15.56 32.42
CA SER A 21 25.31 14.63 31.39
C SER A 21 25.04 13.28 32.05
N SER A 22 23.76 12.93 32.17
CA SER A 22 23.33 11.59 32.57
C SER A 22 23.88 10.57 31.55
N PRO A 23 24.56 9.48 31.96
CA PRO A 23 25.07 8.50 31.02
C PRO A 23 23.88 7.78 30.38
N ARG A 24 23.64 8.07 29.09
CA ARG A 24 22.80 7.24 28.23
C ARG A 24 23.41 5.84 28.25
N GLN A 25 22.79 4.92 28.98
CA GLN A 25 23.18 3.52 28.95
C GLN A 25 23.12 3.04 27.49
N ARG A 26 24.29 2.85 26.88
CA ARG A 26 24.40 2.13 25.62
C ARG A 26 24.09 0.68 25.99
N HIS A 27 22.86 0.24 25.73
CA HIS A 27 22.58 -1.18 25.61
C HIS A 27 23.62 -1.76 24.67
N LYS A 28 24.50 -2.63 25.19
CA LYS A 28 25.34 -3.49 24.36
C LYS A 28 24.36 -4.30 23.50
N CYS A 29 24.21 -3.94 22.22
CA CYS A 29 23.56 -4.81 21.27
C CYS A 29 24.45 -6.05 21.16
N ASP A 30 24.03 -7.14 21.81
CA ASP A 30 24.72 -8.41 21.71
C ASP A 30 24.94 -8.73 20.24
N THR A 31 26.21 -8.87 19.86
CA THR A 31 26.61 -9.22 18.49
C THR A 31 25.95 -10.53 18.04
N ASN A 32 25.48 -11.35 18.98
CA ASN A 32 24.74 -12.58 18.75
C ASN A 32 23.28 -12.32 18.34
N GLU A 33 22.61 -11.30 18.87
CA GLU A 33 21.26 -10.91 18.43
C GLU A 33 21.30 -10.23 17.06
N LEU A 34 22.30 -9.38 16.81
CA LEU A 34 22.51 -8.82 15.47
C LEU A 34 22.88 -9.90 14.46
N LYS A 35 23.67 -10.92 14.83
CA LYS A 35 23.92 -12.09 13.97
C LYS A 35 22.67 -12.93 13.74
N LYS A 36 21.81 -13.14 14.74
CA LYS A 36 20.50 -13.82 14.56
C LYS A 36 19.58 -13.04 13.64
N ILE A 37 19.46 -11.73 13.83
CA ILE A 37 18.66 -10.83 12.97
C ILE A 37 19.23 -10.83 11.55
N LEU A 38 20.56 -10.75 11.39
CA LEU A 38 21.22 -10.82 10.08
C LEU A 38 21.05 -12.19 9.43
N MET A 39 21.03 -13.29 10.20
CA MET A 39 20.81 -14.65 9.71
C MET A 39 19.34 -14.87 9.31
N ILE A 40 18.37 -14.30 10.06
CA ILE A 40 16.95 -14.28 9.68
C ILE A 40 16.74 -13.43 8.42
N ILE A 41 17.38 -12.27 8.32
CA ILE A 41 17.30 -11.40 7.13
C ILE A 41 17.99 -12.05 5.93
N SER A 42 19.15 -12.68 6.11
CA SER A 42 19.91 -13.36 5.06
C SER A 42 19.16 -14.61 4.56
N THR A 43 18.60 -15.41 5.46
CA THR A 43 17.76 -16.57 5.08
C THR A 43 16.44 -16.13 4.45
N ALA A 44 15.83 -15.04 4.92
CA ALA A 44 14.65 -14.45 4.27
C ALA A 44 14.96 -13.95 2.86
N LEU A 45 16.13 -13.35 2.62
CA LEU A 45 16.59 -12.94 1.29
C LEU A 45 16.87 -14.14 0.37
N THR A 46 17.45 -15.23 0.88
CA THR A 46 17.70 -16.45 0.09
C THR A 46 16.39 -17.21 -0.23
N ILE A 47 15.45 -17.25 0.71
CA ILE A 47 14.12 -17.86 0.52
C ILE A 47 13.27 -17.00 -0.41
N GLU A 48 13.35 -15.66 -0.34
CA GLU A 48 12.68 -14.78 -1.30
C GLU A 48 13.23 -14.93 -2.72
N HIS A 49 14.54 -15.13 -2.89
CA HIS A 49 15.14 -15.34 -4.21
C HIS A 49 14.67 -16.66 -4.88
N GLN A 50 14.39 -17.70 -4.09
CA GLN A 50 13.81 -18.97 -4.58
C GLN A 50 12.29 -18.87 -4.84
N ILE A 51 11.56 -18.01 -4.14
CA ILE A 51 10.11 -17.80 -4.33
C ILE A 51 9.80 -16.83 -5.49
N GLU A 52 10.73 -15.93 -5.85
CA GLU A 52 10.51 -14.87 -6.85
C GLU A 52 10.19 -15.43 -8.26
N HIS A 53 10.67 -16.63 -8.61
CA HIS A 53 10.58 -17.22 -9.96
C HIS A 53 9.39 -18.15 -10.21
N ARG A 54 8.54 -18.46 -9.22
CA ARG A 54 7.25 -19.13 -9.46
C ARG A 54 6.10 -18.22 -9.09
N ARG A 55 5.82 -17.23 -9.95
CA ARG A 55 4.44 -16.76 -10.08
C ARG A 55 3.64 -17.95 -10.64
N THR A 56 2.75 -18.48 -9.80
CA THR A 56 1.59 -19.37 -10.11
C THR A 56 1.82 -20.90 -10.14
N PRO A 57 0.73 -21.69 -9.98
CA PRO A 57 0.74 -23.13 -10.19
C PRO A 57 1.17 -23.46 -11.63
N SER A 58 1.76 -24.64 -11.81
CA SER A 58 2.44 -25.19 -12.99
C SER A 58 1.68 -25.22 -14.35
N LYS A 59 0.56 -24.52 -14.51
CA LYS A 59 -0.25 -24.55 -15.75
C LYS A 59 0.08 -23.37 -16.68
N LYS A 60 0.42 -23.69 -17.93
CA LYS A 60 0.79 -22.76 -19.02
C LYS A 60 -0.44 -22.11 -19.71
N GLY A 61 -1.40 -21.61 -18.93
CA GLY A 61 -2.58 -20.94 -19.50
C GLY A 61 -2.25 -19.51 -19.94
N ILE A 62 -2.44 -19.19 -21.22
CA ILE A 62 -2.34 -17.82 -21.75
C ILE A 62 -3.75 -17.30 -22.03
N SER A 63 -4.32 -16.58 -21.07
CA SER A 63 -5.64 -15.96 -21.21
C SER A 63 -5.56 -14.51 -20.73
N GLN A 64 -5.55 -13.58 -21.67
CA GLN A 64 -5.47 -12.14 -21.42
C GLN A 64 -6.38 -11.39 -22.40
N SER A 65 -6.79 -10.18 -22.04
CA SER A 65 -7.58 -9.32 -22.92
C SER A 65 -6.74 -8.86 -24.11
N ALA A 66 -7.22 -9.07 -25.33
CA ALA A 66 -6.66 -8.51 -26.55
C ALA A 66 -7.31 -7.15 -26.85
N LEU A 67 -6.58 -6.07 -26.60
CA LEU A 67 -7.08 -4.72 -26.88
C LEU A 67 -7.06 -4.45 -28.39
N PRO A 68 -8.08 -3.76 -28.94
CA PRO A 68 -8.06 -3.35 -30.34
C PRO A 68 -6.91 -2.36 -30.60
N TYR A 69 -6.34 -2.41 -31.80
CA TYR A 69 -5.25 -1.51 -32.19
C TYR A 69 -5.69 -0.04 -32.22
N ARG A 70 -6.88 0.23 -32.77
CA ARG A 70 -7.44 1.58 -32.84
C ARG A 70 -7.77 2.10 -31.44
N ARG A 71 -7.24 3.28 -31.11
CA ARG A 71 -7.40 3.95 -29.81
C ARG A 71 -8.36 5.15 -29.83
N SER A 72 -8.90 5.49 -31.00
CA SER A 72 -9.91 6.53 -31.16
C SER A 72 -11.25 6.06 -30.60
N VAL A 73 -12.04 7.00 -30.07
CA VAL A 73 -13.40 6.73 -29.63
C VAL A 73 -14.26 6.40 -30.87
N PRO A 74 -15.09 5.34 -30.83
CA PRO A 74 -15.98 5.03 -31.93
C PRO A 74 -17.09 6.08 -32.07
N THR A 75 -17.49 6.37 -33.32
CA THR A 75 -18.48 7.41 -33.65
C THR A 75 -19.89 7.13 -33.12
N TRP A 76 -20.25 5.86 -32.89
CA TRP A 76 -21.54 5.48 -32.33
C TRP A 76 -21.63 5.73 -30.81
N LEU A 77 -20.51 5.95 -30.13
CA LEU A 77 -20.50 6.27 -28.70
C LEU A 77 -20.79 7.75 -28.50
N LYS A 78 -22.02 8.07 -28.11
CA LYS A 78 -22.49 9.45 -27.87
C LYS A 78 -22.12 10.01 -26.49
N LEU A 79 -21.41 9.25 -25.67
CA LEU A 79 -21.06 9.66 -24.31
C LEU A 79 -19.89 10.66 -24.34
N THR A 80 -20.07 11.78 -23.64
CA THR A 80 -19.00 12.76 -23.48
C THR A 80 -18.02 12.32 -22.38
N SER A 81 -16.89 13.01 -22.28
CA SER A 81 -15.86 12.67 -21.29
C SER A 81 -16.33 12.97 -19.86
N GLU A 82 -17.16 13.99 -19.73
CA GLU A 82 -17.78 14.53 -18.52
C GLU A 82 -18.80 13.52 -17.97
N ASP A 83 -19.69 13.01 -18.83
CA ASP A 83 -20.69 12.01 -18.46
C ASP A 83 -20.03 10.74 -17.88
N VAL A 84 -18.95 10.28 -18.53
CA VAL A 84 -18.20 9.10 -18.06
C VAL A 84 -17.59 9.37 -16.68
N GLN A 85 -17.06 10.56 -16.45
CA GLN A 85 -16.55 10.91 -15.12
C GLN A 85 -17.65 10.96 -14.06
N GLU A 86 -18.84 11.45 -14.39
CA GLU A 86 -19.99 11.45 -13.47
C GLU A 86 -20.45 10.04 -13.11
N GLN A 87 -20.53 9.14 -14.10
CA GLN A 87 -20.85 7.73 -13.83
C GLN A 87 -19.80 7.07 -12.93
N ILE A 88 -18.50 7.35 -13.16
CA ILE A 88 -17.42 6.86 -12.29
C ILE A 88 -17.61 7.36 -10.86
N MET A 89 -17.94 8.64 -10.67
CA MET A 89 -18.21 9.18 -9.33
C MET A 89 -19.41 8.51 -8.67
N LYS A 90 -20.51 8.30 -9.40
CA LYS A 90 -21.72 7.65 -8.90
C LYS A 90 -21.45 6.22 -8.45
N LEU A 91 -20.66 5.48 -9.23
CA LEU A 91 -20.28 4.10 -8.89
C LEU A 91 -19.28 4.04 -7.74
N ALA A 92 -18.35 4.98 -7.65
CA ALA A 92 -17.41 5.07 -6.53
C ALA A 92 -18.12 5.39 -5.21
N LYS A 93 -19.14 6.28 -5.23
CA LYS A 93 -19.99 6.55 -4.05
C LYS A 93 -20.77 5.34 -3.56
N LYS A 94 -21.06 4.38 -4.45
CA LYS A 94 -21.65 3.08 -4.07
C LYS A 94 -20.64 2.12 -3.42
N GLY A 95 -19.35 2.48 -3.35
CA GLY A 95 -18.29 1.66 -2.78
C GLY A 95 -17.71 0.62 -3.73
N LEU A 96 -17.93 0.75 -5.04
CA LEU A 96 -17.41 -0.20 -6.03
C LEU A 96 -15.93 0.02 -6.30
N THR A 97 -15.20 -1.06 -6.55
CA THR A 97 -13.76 -0.98 -6.83
C THR A 97 -13.50 -0.49 -8.25
N PRO A 98 -12.35 0.17 -8.52
CA PRO A 98 -12.01 0.65 -9.86
C PRO A 98 -12.08 -0.43 -10.95
N SER A 99 -11.72 -1.68 -10.60
CA SER A 99 -11.84 -2.83 -11.50
C SER A 99 -13.29 -3.16 -11.84
N GLN A 100 -14.19 -3.17 -10.85
CA GLN A 100 -15.62 -3.40 -11.06
C GLN A 100 -16.28 -2.25 -11.83
N ILE A 101 -15.89 -1.00 -11.53
CA ILE A 101 -16.37 0.19 -12.25
C ILE A 101 -16.08 0.06 -13.75
N GLY A 102 -14.87 -0.35 -14.12
CA GLY A 102 -14.50 -0.56 -15.53
C GLY A 102 -15.34 -1.64 -16.22
N VAL A 103 -15.70 -2.71 -15.51
CA VAL A 103 -16.58 -3.77 -16.03
C VAL A 103 -18.00 -3.25 -16.27
N ILE A 104 -18.58 -2.52 -15.32
CA ILE A 104 -19.93 -1.96 -15.45
C ILE A 104 -20.02 -0.92 -16.56
N LEU A 105 -18.99 -0.09 -16.72
CA LEU A 105 -18.93 0.88 -17.82
C LEU A 105 -18.87 0.21 -19.19
N ARG A 106 -18.19 -0.93 -19.28
CA ARG A 106 -18.13 -1.73 -20.52
C ARG A 106 -19.45 -2.41 -20.80
N ASP A 107 -20.02 -3.10 -19.82
CA ASP A 107 -21.14 -4.01 -20.03
C ASP A 107 -22.50 -3.29 -20.05
N SER A 108 -22.66 -2.19 -19.30
CA SER A 108 -23.92 -1.42 -19.24
C SER A 108 -23.92 -0.17 -20.11
N HIS A 109 -22.79 0.54 -20.22
CA HIS A 109 -22.72 1.84 -20.93
C HIS A 109 -22.01 1.74 -22.29
N GLY A 110 -21.49 0.56 -22.66
CA GLY A 110 -20.79 0.35 -23.92
C GLY A 110 -19.41 1.02 -24.01
N VAL A 111 -18.86 1.51 -22.89
CA VAL A 111 -17.55 2.16 -22.86
C VAL A 111 -16.45 1.10 -22.79
N ALA A 112 -15.86 0.75 -23.93
CA ALA A 112 -14.83 -0.28 -24.00
C ALA A 112 -13.58 0.05 -23.16
N GLN A 113 -13.10 1.29 -23.24
CA GLN A 113 -11.90 1.76 -22.53
C GLN A 113 -12.06 3.22 -22.08
N VAL A 114 -12.16 3.42 -20.76
CA VAL A 114 -12.26 4.76 -20.15
C VAL A 114 -11.09 5.67 -20.53
N ARG A 115 -9.88 5.09 -20.69
CA ARG A 115 -8.68 5.85 -21.08
C ARG A 115 -8.83 6.53 -22.43
N PHE A 116 -9.55 5.94 -23.38
CA PHE A 116 -9.68 6.51 -24.73
C PHE A 116 -10.70 7.64 -24.78
N VAL A 117 -11.72 7.60 -23.92
CA VAL A 117 -12.74 8.66 -23.84
C VAL A 117 -12.23 9.85 -23.02
N THR A 118 -11.69 9.59 -21.83
CA THR A 118 -11.34 10.65 -20.87
C THR A 118 -9.85 11.01 -20.87
N GLY A 119 -9.01 10.27 -21.60
CA GLY A 119 -7.54 10.45 -21.60
C GLY A 119 -6.82 9.94 -20.34
N ASN A 120 -7.53 9.78 -19.22
CA ASN A 120 -7.00 9.33 -17.94
C ASN A 120 -7.56 7.96 -17.52
N LYS A 121 -6.83 7.26 -16.62
CA LYS A 121 -7.30 6.00 -16.01
C LYS A 121 -8.27 6.29 -14.86
N ILE A 122 -9.17 5.34 -14.58
CA ILE A 122 -10.18 5.42 -13.49
C ILE A 122 -9.54 5.84 -12.15
N LEU A 123 -8.47 5.17 -11.73
CA LEU A 123 -7.80 5.47 -10.46
C LEU A 123 -7.25 6.90 -10.40
N ARG A 124 -6.82 7.47 -11.54
CA ARG A 124 -6.35 8.87 -11.60
C ARG A 124 -7.50 9.86 -11.48
N ILE A 125 -8.64 9.56 -12.11
CA ILE A 125 -9.87 10.37 -12.00
C ILE A 125 -10.35 10.37 -10.54
N LEU A 126 -10.36 9.22 -9.87
CA LEU A 126 -10.76 9.11 -8.46
C LEU A 126 -9.81 9.87 -7.54
N LYS A 127 -8.49 9.83 -7.79
CA LYS A 127 -7.51 10.62 -7.04
C LYS A 127 -7.70 12.12 -7.21
N GLY A 128 -7.96 12.58 -8.43
CA GLY A 128 -8.23 13.99 -8.71
C GLY A 128 -9.47 14.52 -7.99
N LYS A 129 -10.44 13.63 -7.69
CA LYS A 129 -11.69 13.97 -7.01
C LYS A 129 -11.69 13.62 -5.50
N GLY A 130 -10.57 13.15 -4.95
CA GLY A 130 -10.45 12.80 -3.53
C GLY A 130 -11.25 11.55 -3.08
N MET A 131 -11.75 10.73 -4.01
CA MET A 131 -12.52 9.51 -3.72
C MET A 131 -11.69 8.23 -3.96
N ALA A 132 -10.37 8.34 -3.89
CA ALA A 132 -9.49 7.19 -4.11
C ALA A 132 -9.35 6.37 -2.81
N PRO A 133 -9.27 5.04 -2.91
CA PRO A 133 -8.95 4.22 -1.74
C PRO A 133 -7.51 4.48 -1.31
N ASP A 134 -7.30 4.58 0.01
CA ASP A 134 -5.97 4.78 0.61
C ASP A 134 -5.07 3.55 0.37
N LEU A 135 -5.67 2.36 0.42
CA LEU A 135 -4.99 1.11 0.13
C LEU A 135 -5.18 0.72 -1.35
N PRO A 136 -4.11 0.28 -2.04
CA PRO A 136 -4.23 -0.29 -3.37
C PRO A 136 -5.17 -1.50 -3.39
N GLU A 137 -6.02 -1.58 -4.42
CA GLU A 137 -7.03 -2.63 -4.59
C GLU A 137 -6.42 -4.05 -4.52
N ASP A 138 -5.28 -4.25 -5.18
CA ASP A 138 -4.60 -5.55 -5.21
C ASP A 138 -4.16 -6.01 -3.82
N LEU A 139 -3.67 -5.07 -2.99
CA LEU A 139 -3.21 -5.35 -1.64
C LEU A 139 -4.39 -5.67 -0.72
N TYR A 140 -5.46 -4.88 -0.81
CA TYR A 140 -6.70 -5.09 -0.06
C TYR A 140 -7.28 -6.49 -0.28
N HIS A 141 -7.40 -6.94 -1.55
CA HIS A 141 -7.98 -8.24 -1.86
C HIS A 141 -7.09 -9.42 -1.43
N LEU A 142 -5.77 -9.28 -1.44
CA LEU A 142 -4.87 -10.31 -0.92
C LEU A 142 -4.97 -10.44 0.60
N ILE A 143 -5.03 -9.32 1.32
CA ILE A 143 -5.22 -9.31 2.77
C ILE A 143 -6.58 -9.93 3.12
N LYS A 144 -7.65 -9.53 2.40
CA LYS A 144 -9.00 -10.13 2.56
C LYS A 144 -8.97 -11.65 2.42
N LYS A 145 -8.26 -12.16 1.41
CA LYS A 145 -8.09 -13.59 1.17
C LYS A 145 -7.31 -14.26 2.31
N ALA A 146 -6.23 -13.65 2.77
CA ALA A 146 -5.42 -14.18 3.88
C ALA A 146 -6.24 -14.29 5.18
N VAL A 147 -7.03 -13.26 5.50
CA VAL A 147 -7.93 -13.27 6.67
C VAL A 147 -8.96 -14.39 6.57
N ASN A 148 -9.55 -14.62 5.39
CA ASN A 148 -10.50 -15.70 5.20
C ASN A 148 -9.87 -17.10 5.36
N ILE A 149 -8.67 -17.31 4.79
CA ILE A 149 -7.93 -18.57 4.94
C ILE A 149 -7.57 -18.82 6.40
N ARG A 150 -7.22 -17.76 7.14
CA ARG A 150 -6.91 -17.87 8.58
C ARG A 150 -8.11 -18.29 9.41
N LYS A 151 -9.27 -17.67 9.18
CA LYS A 151 -10.55 -18.05 9.83
C LYS A 151 -10.90 -19.52 9.55
N HIS A 152 -10.63 -20.01 8.34
CA HIS A 152 -10.80 -21.43 8.00
C HIS A 152 -9.85 -22.34 8.79
N LEU A 153 -8.56 -21.96 8.88
CA LEU A 153 -7.53 -22.74 9.57
C LEU A 153 -7.69 -22.80 11.10
N GLU A 154 -8.32 -21.79 11.70
CA GLU A 154 -8.66 -21.79 13.14
C GLU A 154 -9.55 -22.98 13.49
N ARG A 155 -10.51 -23.32 12.62
CA ARG A 155 -11.40 -24.47 12.75
C ARG A 155 -10.74 -25.76 12.23
N ASN A 156 -9.97 -25.66 11.14
CA ASN A 156 -9.39 -26.81 10.43
C ASN A 156 -7.86 -26.87 10.56
N ARG A 157 -7.37 -27.14 11.77
CA ARG A 157 -5.91 -27.09 12.07
C ARG A 157 -5.06 -28.12 11.33
N LYS A 158 -5.65 -29.23 10.85
CA LYS A 158 -4.95 -30.32 10.16
C LYS A 158 -4.80 -30.10 8.65
N ASP A 159 -5.44 -29.08 8.08
CA ASP A 159 -5.38 -28.78 6.64
C ASP A 159 -4.02 -28.19 6.26
N LYS A 160 -3.16 -29.04 5.66
CA LYS A 160 -1.81 -28.67 5.22
C LYS A 160 -1.81 -27.87 3.91
N ASP A 161 -2.78 -28.09 3.03
CA ASP A 161 -2.89 -27.39 1.74
C ASP A 161 -3.29 -25.93 1.95
N SER A 162 -4.27 -25.67 2.82
CA SER A 162 -4.65 -24.31 3.18
C SER A 162 -3.52 -23.54 3.88
N LYS A 163 -2.72 -24.20 4.74
CA LYS A 163 -1.51 -23.59 5.34
C LYS A 163 -0.48 -23.22 4.27
N PHE A 164 -0.23 -24.11 3.32
CA PHE A 164 0.68 -23.83 2.21
C PHE A 164 0.17 -22.64 1.36
N ARG A 165 -1.12 -22.59 1.06
CA ARG A 165 -1.73 -21.46 0.33
C ARG A 165 -1.67 -20.15 1.09
N LEU A 166 -1.81 -20.16 2.42
CA LEU A 166 -1.63 -18.97 3.25
C LEU A 166 -0.23 -18.39 3.09
N ILE A 167 0.81 -19.23 3.17
CA ILE A 167 2.22 -18.83 2.98
C ILE A 167 2.42 -18.18 1.60
N LEU A 168 1.82 -18.74 0.54
CA LEU A 168 1.90 -18.16 -0.81
C LEU A 168 1.21 -16.78 -0.88
N VAL A 169 0.07 -16.61 -0.24
CA VAL A 169 -0.66 -15.32 -0.22
C VAL A 169 0.13 -14.28 0.57
N GLU A 170 0.63 -14.62 1.76
CA GLU A 170 1.44 -13.72 2.60
C GLU A 170 2.73 -13.30 1.90
N SER A 171 3.41 -14.24 1.22
CA SER A 171 4.59 -13.93 0.40
C SER A 171 4.28 -12.92 -0.72
N ARG A 172 3.10 -13.03 -1.36
CA ARG A 172 2.67 -12.04 -2.37
C ARG A 172 2.39 -10.67 -1.77
N ILE A 173 1.82 -10.62 -0.57
CA ILE A 173 1.56 -9.36 0.16
C ILE A 173 2.87 -8.64 0.44
N HIS A 174 3.89 -9.34 0.96
CA HIS A 174 5.20 -8.73 1.25
C HIS A 174 5.89 -8.17 0.01
N ARG A 175 5.84 -8.90 -1.12
CA ARG A 175 6.39 -8.43 -2.40
C ARG A 175 5.69 -7.17 -2.92
N LEU A 176 4.36 -7.13 -2.86
CA LEU A 176 3.59 -5.94 -3.27
C LEU A 176 3.84 -4.77 -2.33
N ALA A 177 3.89 -5.02 -1.02
CA ALA A 177 4.19 -3.99 -0.03
C ALA A 177 5.56 -3.35 -0.29
N ARG A 178 6.60 -4.15 -0.57
CA ARG A 178 7.93 -3.63 -0.97
C ARG A 178 7.83 -2.71 -2.18
N TYR A 179 7.14 -3.14 -3.24
CA TYR A 179 6.95 -2.34 -4.44
C TYR A 179 6.26 -1.00 -4.15
N TYR A 180 5.17 -1.00 -3.38
CA TYR A 180 4.43 0.22 -3.07
C TYR A 180 5.16 1.18 -2.13
N LYS A 181 6.04 0.68 -1.25
CA LYS A 181 6.96 1.51 -0.46
C LYS A 181 7.97 2.22 -1.36
N THR A 182 8.58 1.50 -2.31
CA THR A 182 9.51 2.11 -3.28
C THR A 182 8.83 3.19 -4.13
N LYS A 183 7.55 2.98 -4.51
CA LYS A 183 6.75 3.96 -5.25
C LYS A 183 6.13 5.07 -4.38
N ARG A 184 6.42 5.10 -3.08
CA ARG A 184 5.89 6.08 -2.10
C ARG A 184 4.35 6.18 -2.08
N ILE A 185 3.67 5.10 -2.45
CA ILE A 185 2.21 5.00 -2.36
C ILE A 185 1.82 4.59 -0.94
N LEU A 186 2.65 3.76 -0.29
CA LEU A 186 2.53 3.39 1.11
C LEU A 186 3.61 4.08 1.95
N ALA A 187 3.31 4.33 3.21
CA ALA A 187 4.28 4.85 4.17
C ALA A 187 5.45 3.86 4.36
N PRO A 188 6.70 4.32 4.53
CA PRO A 188 7.86 3.42 4.66
C PRO A 188 7.76 2.45 5.85
N ASN A 189 7.17 2.92 6.94
CA ASN A 189 6.93 2.17 8.17
C ASN A 189 5.74 1.20 8.09
N TRP A 190 4.98 1.18 6.99
CA TRP A 190 3.84 0.28 6.86
C TRP A 190 4.31 -1.19 6.93
N LYS A 191 3.68 -2.00 7.77
CA LYS A 191 4.01 -3.43 7.90
C LYS A 191 2.73 -4.25 7.86
N TYR A 192 2.78 -5.36 7.15
CA TYR A 192 1.72 -6.34 7.20
C TYR A 192 1.84 -7.10 8.52
N GLU A 193 0.93 -6.82 9.43
CA GLU A 193 0.78 -7.56 10.67
C GLU A 193 -0.55 -8.30 10.66
N SER A 194 -0.45 -9.56 11.02
CA SER A 194 -1.52 -10.51 10.73
C SER A 194 -2.66 -10.47 11.75
N SER A 195 -2.40 -9.92 12.94
CA SER A 195 -3.39 -9.52 13.93
C SER A 195 -4.20 -8.29 13.48
N THR A 196 -3.52 -7.29 12.90
CA THR A 196 -4.16 -6.05 12.44
C THR A 196 -4.86 -6.20 11.08
N ALA A 197 -4.52 -7.24 10.32
CA ALA A 197 -5.06 -7.48 8.99
C ALA A 197 -6.59 -7.57 8.95
N ALA A 198 -7.22 -8.06 10.03
CA ALA A 198 -8.67 -8.13 10.10
C ALA A 198 -9.32 -6.74 10.15
N ALA A 199 -8.75 -5.79 10.91
CA ALA A 199 -9.26 -4.43 11.06
C ALA A 199 -9.10 -3.59 9.78
N MET A 200 -8.13 -3.93 8.91
CA MET A 200 -7.89 -3.23 7.64
C MET A 200 -8.88 -3.62 6.52
N VAL A 201 -9.68 -4.68 6.73
CA VAL A 201 -10.55 -5.27 5.69
C VAL A 201 -11.98 -5.49 6.22
N GLN A 202 -12.42 -4.69 7.18
CA GLN A 202 -13.82 -4.68 7.64
C GLN A 202 -14.64 -3.68 6.82
#